data_AF-A0A8T5LQ38-F1
#
_entry.id   AF-A0A8T5LQ38-F1
#
_cell.length_a   1.000
_cell.length_b   1.000
_cell.length_c   1.000
_cell.angle_alpha   90.00
_cell.angle_beta   90.00
_cell.angle_gamma   90.00
#
_symmetry.space_group_name_H-M   'P 1'
#
loop_
_entity.id
_entity.type
_entity.pdbx_description
1 polymer ?
#
loop_
_entity_poly.entity_id
_entity_poly.type
_entity_poly.pdbx_seq_one_letter_code
_entity_poly.pdbx_strand_id
1 'polypeptide(L)'
;MKRLFVYLLFALVIGKFYMSDANPGGNFELYSVVRNTGTDNLYDVNMKLYLYDLGEMWVSQGYTIQDHDHEVMLLEWEVPKDIAPGAYLARLSAGNDHVRASKHVYVTVN
;
A
#
# COMPACT_ATOMS: atom_id res chain seq x y z
N MET A 1 17.40 1.79 39.35
CA MET A 1 16.85 2.39 38.10
C MET A 1 16.75 1.31 37.03
N LYS A 2 15.55 0.75 36.81
CA LYS A 2 15.30 -0.17 35.69
C LYS A 2 15.07 0.69 34.44
N ARG A 3 15.97 0.58 33.46
CA ARG A 3 15.80 1.22 32.14
C ARG A 3 14.73 0.44 31.38
N LEU A 4 13.59 1.07 31.15
CA LEU A 4 12.54 0.55 30.28
C LEU A 4 13.03 0.70 28.83
N PHE A 5 13.44 -0.41 28.20
CA PHE A 5 13.71 -0.45 26.77
C PHE A 5 12.37 -0.51 26.04
N VAL A 6 11.95 0.61 25.47
CA VAL A 6 10.78 0.66 24.58
C VAL A 6 11.27 0.17 23.21
N TYR A 7 11.09 -1.12 22.94
CA TYR A 7 11.19 -1.63 21.57
C TYR A 7 9.92 -1.21 20.83
N LEU A 8 9.95 -0.06 20.16
CA LEU A 8 8.97 0.26 19.11
C LEU A 8 9.30 -0.63 17.90
N LEU A 9 8.94 -1.90 17.98
CA LEU A 9 8.97 -2.84 16.86
C LEU A 9 7.78 -2.52 15.95
N PHE A 10 7.91 -1.44 15.18
CA PHE A 10 6.97 -1.16 14.11
C PHE A 10 7.23 -2.13 12.96
N ALA A 11 6.23 -2.96 12.71
CA ALA A 11 6.45 -4.26 12.12
C ALA A 11 5.43 -4.50 11.00
N LEU A 12 5.19 -3.48 10.18
CA LEU A 12 4.36 -3.62 8.99
C LEU A 12 5.26 -3.96 7.80
N VAL A 13 4.88 -4.97 7.01
CA VAL A 13 5.61 -5.37 5.81
C VAL A 13 4.64 -5.51 4.64
N ILE A 14 4.99 -4.89 3.50
CA ILE A 14 4.25 -5.10 2.25
C ILE A 14 4.85 -6.31 1.53
N GLY A 15 4.15 -7.43 1.57
CA GLY A 15 4.52 -8.71 0.97
C GLY A 15 4.33 -8.76 -0.55
N LYS A 16 3.93 -9.92 -1.06
CA LYS A 16 3.63 -10.10 -2.49
C LYS A 16 2.43 -9.23 -2.88
N PHE A 17 2.46 -8.76 -4.13
CA PHE A 17 1.39 -7.97 -4.70
C PHE A 17 1.14 -8.42 -6.15
N TYR A 18 -0.09 -8.16 -6.60
CA TYR A 18 -0.57 -8.36 -7.95
C TYR A 18 -1.19 -7.05 -8.43
N MET A 19 -0.97 -6.73 -9.70
CA MET A 19 -1.51 -5.54 -10.35
C MET A 19 -2.21 -6.01 -11.63
N SER A 20 -3.44 -5.55 -11.86
CA SER A 20 -4.12 -5.76 -13.13
C SER A 20 -3.49 -4.91 -14.24
N ASP A 21 -3.90 -5.14 -15.49
CA ASP A 21 -3.59 -4.23 -16.58
C ASP A 21 -4.22 -2.86 -16.33
N ALA A 22 -3.45 -1.79 -16.52
CA ALA A 22 -3.98 -0.43 -16.55
C ALA A 22 -4.18 0.00 -18.01
N ASN A 23 -5.40 0.34 -18.38
CA ASN A 23 -5.73 0.88 -19.70
C ASN A 23 -6.40 2.25 -19.51
N PRO A 24 -6.13 3.27 -20.34
CA PRO A 24 -6.78 4.57 -20.26
C PRO A 24 -8.31 4.46 -20.20
N GLY A 25 -8.93 5.05 -19.17
CA GLY A 25 -10.38 4.98 -18.93
C GLY A 25 -10.90 3.64 -18.39
N GLY A 26 -10.02 2.69 -18.12
CA GLY A 26 -10.35 1.40 -17.50
C GLY A 26 -10.19 1.40 -15.98
N ASN A 27 -10.47 0.25 -15.37
CA ASN A 27 -10.23 0.01 -13.95
C ASN A 27 -8.90 -0.70 -13.77
N PHE A 28 -8.11 -0.22 -12.81
CA PHE A 28 -6.89 -0.84 -12.32
C PHE A 28 -7.11 -1.32 -10.89
N GLU A 29 -6.68 -2.56 -10.62
CA GLU A 29 -6.73 -3.17 -9.30
C GLU A 29 -5.33 -3.55 -8.84
N LEU A 30 -5.00 -3.19 -7.60
CA LEU A 30 -3.78 -3.61 -6.92
C LEU A 30 -4.14 -4.38 -5.65
N TYR A 31 -3.73 -5.65 -5.62
CA TYR A 31 -3.83 -6.50 -4.44
C TYR A 31 -2.48 -6.62 -3.79
N SER A 32 -2.40 -6.45 -2.47
CA SER A 32 -1.17 -6.70 -1.73
C SER A 32 -1.45 -7.43 -0.43
N VAL A 33 -0.60 -8.43 -0.15
CA VAL A 33 -0.53 -9.02 1.19
C VAL A 33 0.23 -8.06 2.08
N VAL A 34 -0.38 -7.59 3.17
CA VAL A 34 0.25 -6.74 4.17
C VAL A 34 0.28 -7.49 5.49
N ARG A 35 1.47 -7.63 6.07
CA ARG A 35 1.69 -8.42 7.29
C ARG A 35 2.03 -7.51 8.45
N ASN A 36 1.37 -7.74 9.58
CA ASN A 36 1.74 -7.23 10.88
C ASN A 36 2.65 -8.25 11.56
N THR A 37 3.95 -7.99 11.62
CA THR A 37 4.95 -8.78 12.36
C THR A 37 5.14 -8.25 13.79
N GLY A 38 4.29 -7.33 14.24
CA GLY A 38 4.35 -6.71 15.56
C GLY A 38 3.49 -7.45 16.58
N THR A 39 3.59 -7.03 17.83
CA THR A 39 2.87 -7.62 18.96
C THR A 39 1.51 -6.99 19.25
N ASP A 40 1.22 -5.86 18.62
CA ASP A 40 -0.04 -5.13 18.81
C ASP A 40 -0.87 -5.17 17.53
N ASN A 41 -2.20 -5.14 17.68
CA ASN A 41 -3.13 -4.99 16.57
C ASN A 41 -2.95 -3.63 15.88
N LEU A 42 -3.07 -3.63 14.55
CA LEU A 42 -3.02 -2.41 13.75
C LEU A 42 -4.40 -2.10 13.18
N TYR A 43 -4.97 -0.98 13.61
CA TYR A 43 -6.27 -0.49 13.15
C TYR A 43 -6.10 0.51 12.01
N ASP A 44 -7.11 0.59 11.14
CA ASP A 44 -7.21 1.56 10.04
C ASP A 44 -5.99 1.61 9.11
N VAL A 45 -5.34 0.46 8.91
CA VAL A 45 -4.25 0.32 7.95
C VAL A 45 -4.84 0.45 6.56
N ASN A 46 -4.34 1.41 5.78
CA ASN A 46 -4.73 1.61 4.39
C ASN A 46 -3.51 1.49 3.48
N MET A 47 -3.77 1.10 2.24
CA MET A 47 -2.81 1.05 1.16
C MET A 47 -2.92 2.34 0.35
N LYS A 48 -1.79 2.93 0.00
CA LYS A 48 -1.71 4.16 -0.80
C LYS A 48 -0.80 3.94 -1.99
N LEU A 49 -1.26 4.30 -3.18
CA LEU A 49 -0.46 4.31 -4.40
C LEU A 49 -0.29 5.75 -4.84
N TYR A 50 0.94 6.23 -4.90
CA TYR A 50 1.28 7.57 -5.37
C TYR A 50 2.03 7.48 -6.69
N LEU A 51 1.46 8.00 -7.77
CA LEU A 51 2.10 8.07 -9.09
C LEU A 51 2.85 9.41 -9.22
N TYR A 52 4.18 9.36 -9.27
CA TYR A 52 5.02 10.57 -9.18
C TYR A 52 4.76 11.54 -10.34
N ASP A 53 4.62 11.03 -11.55
CA ASP A 53 4.47 11.84 -12.76
C ASP A 53 3.09 12.53 -12.85
N LEU A 54 2.08 11.96 -12.17
CA LEU A 54 0.73 12.52 -12.11
C LEU A 54 0.56 13.45 -10.91
N GLY A 55 1.36 13.28 -9.85
CA GLY A 55 1.16 13.97 -8.58
C GLY A 55 -0.11 13.51 -7.84
N GLU A 56 -0.64 12.35 -8.21
CA GLU A 56 -1.92 11.82 -7.72
C GLU A 56 -1.72 10.63 -6.78
N MET A 57 -2.70 10.46 -5.87
CA MET A 57 -2.70 9.41 -4.86
C MET A 57 -4.06 8.72 -4.81
N TRP A 58 -4.02 7.40 -4.83
CA TRP A 58 -5.19 6.56 -4.53
C TRP A 58 -4.98 5.85 -3.21
N VAL A 59 -6.08 5.63 -2.50
CA VAL A 59 -6.09 5.08 -1.15
C VAL A 59 -7.14 3.99 -1.09
N SER A 60 -6.79 2.82 -0.58
CA SER A 60 -7.76 1.78 -0.24
C SER A 60 -8.63 2.21 0.95
N GLN A 61 -9.67 1.42 1.23
CA GLN A 61 -10.31 1.43 2.55
C GLN A 61 -9.32 1.04 3.67
N GLY A 62 -9.73 1.29 4.92
CA GLY A 62 -8.99 0.89 6.11
C GLY A 62 -9.25 -0.58 6.48
N TYR A 63 -8.22 -1.26 6.96
CA TYR A 63 -8.23 -2.65 7.38
C TYR A 63 -7.67 -2.76 8.80
N THR A 64 -8.20 -3.70 9.57
CA THR A 64 -7.58 -4.09 10.85
C THR A 64 -6.74 -5.33 10.63
N ILE A 65 -5.46 -5.29 10.98
CA ILE A 65 -4.54 -6.42 10.89
C ILE A 65 -4.18 -6.84 12.31
N GLN A 66 -4.58 -8.05 12.71
CA GLN A 66 -4.26 -8.59 14.04
C GLN A 66 -2.74 -8.75 14.21
N ASP A 67 -2.28 -8.82 15.46
CA ASP A 67 -0.88 -9.08 15.77
C ASP A 67 -0.41 -10.40 15.14
N HIS A 68 0.82 -10.40 14.63
CA HIS A 68 1.44 -11.54 13.92
C HIS A 68 0.68 -12.08 12.68
N ASP A 69 -0.37 -11.40 12.22
CA ASP A 69 -1.20 -11.83 11.09
C ASP A 69 -0.99 -10.97 9.82
N HIS A 70 -1.79 -11.21 8.80
CA HIS A 70 -1.75 -10.56 7.52
C HIS A 70 -3.15 -10.36 6.95
N GLU A 71 -3.28 -9.33 6.12
CA GLU A 71 -4.48 -9.05 5.36
C GLU A 71 -4.17 -8.91 3.87
N VAL A 72 -5.14 -9.27 3.04
CA VAL A 72 -5.09 -8.98 1.60
C VAL A 72 -5.85 -7.69 1.36
N MET A 73 -5.11 -6.64 1.02
CA MET A 73 -5.66 -5.31 0.78
C MET A 73 -5.86 -5.08 -0.72
N LEU A 74 -6.99 -4.48 -1.09
CA LEU A 74 -7.33 -4.08 -2.45
C LEU A 74 -7.32 -2.55 -2.55
N LEU A 75 -6.61 -2.02 -3.56
CA LEU A 75 -6.72 -0.65 -4.00
C LEU A 75 -7.26 -0.64 -5.43
N GLU A 76 -8.32 0.13 -5.63
CA GLU A 76 -8.95 0.32 -6.94
C GLU A 76 -8.63 1.74 -7.44
N TRP A 77 -8.37 1.85 -8.74
CA TRP A 77 -8.08 3.11 -9.41
C TRP A 77 -8.79 3.15 -10.76
N GLU A 78 -9.60 4.18 -11.00
CA GLU A 78 -10.10 4.52 -12.34
C GLU A 78 -9.00 5.26 -13.12
N VAL A 79 -8.43 4.61 -14.11
CA VAL A 79 -7.30 5.13 -14.90
C VAL A 79 -7.80 6.33 -15.74
N PRO A 80 -7.17 7.51 -15.67
CA PRO A 80 -7.58 8.67 -16.46
C PRO A 80 -7.63 8.34 -17.96
N LYS A 81 -8.61 8.89 -18.68
CA LYS A 81 -8.79 8.61 -20.12
C LYS A 81 -7.71 9.21 -21.00
N ASP A 82 -7.07 10.26 -20.51
CA ASP A 82 -6.06 11.07 -21.19
C ASP A 82 -4.63 10.74 -20.75
N ILE A 83 -4.45 9.73 -19.89
CA ILE A 83 -3.12 9.26 -19.52
C ILE A 83 -2.39 8.69 -20.74
N ALA A 84 -1.11 9.05 -20.89
CA ALA A 84 -0.29 8.49 -21.95
C ALA A 84 0.06 7.01 -21.63
N PRO A 85 0.13 6.12 -22.62
CA PRO A 85 0.70 4.80 -22.42
C PRO A 85 2.17 4.90 -21.98
N GLY A 86 2.59 4.04 -21.05
CA GLY A 86 3.95 4.06 -20.52
C GLY A 86 4.11 3.38 -19.16
N ALA A 87 5.37 3.30 -18.71
CA ALA A 87 5.70 2.81 -17.37
C ALA A 87 5.86 3.99 -16.41
N TYR A 88 5.00 4.03 -15.39
CA TYR A 88 4.98 5.07 -14.38
C TYR A 88 5.65 4.58 -13.10
N LEU A 89 6.60 5.35 -12.58
CA LEU A 89 7.15 5.07 -11.25
C LEU A 89 6.10 5.45 -10.20
N ALA A 90 5.84 4.54 -9.27
CA ALA A 90 4.91 4.75 -8.18
C ALA A 90 5.52 4.39 -6.83
N ARG A 91 4.98 4.99 -5.76
CA ARG A 91 5.22 4.56 -4.39
C ARG A 91 3.97 3.88 -3.86
N LEU A 92 4.12 2.58 -3.55
CA LEU A 92 3.14 1.81 -2.82
C LEU A 92 3.47 1.85 -1.33
N SER A 93 2.55 2.37 -0.52
CA SER A 93 2.65 2.42 0.93
C SER A 93 1.51 1.64 1.57
N ALA A 94 1.75 1.02 2.72
CA ALA A 94 0.70 0.53 3.60
C ALA A 94 0.96 1.10 4.99
N GLY A 95 -0.08 1.51 5.71
CA GLY A 95 0.09 2.05 7.05
C GLY A 95 -1.10 2.81 7.60
N ASN A 96 -0.92 3.34 8.80
CA ASN A 96 -1.81 4.26 9.50
C ASN A 96 -0.99 5.42 10.08
N ASP A 97 -1.50 6.10 11.10
CA ASP A 97 -0.82 7.24 11.74
C ASP A 97 0.39 6.82 12.60
N HIS A 98 0.53 5.52 12.91
CA HIS A 98 1.56 4.99 13.79
C HIS A 98 2.63 4.18 13.05
N VAL A 99 2.24 3.45 11.99
CA VAL A 99 3.14 2.59 11.22
C VAL A 99 3.06 2.86 9.74
N ARG A 100 4.19 2.67 9.05
CA ARG A 100 4.26 2.76 7.60
C ARG A 100 5.31 1.82 7.03
N ALA A 101 4.89 1.04 6.04
CA ALA A 101 5.76 0.32 5.13
C ALA A 101 5.64 0.95 3.74
N SER A 102 6.70 0.94 2.94
CA SER A 102 6.68 1.51 1.59
C SER A 102 7.67 0.82 0.66
N LYS A 103 7.32 0.75 -0.62
CA LYS A 103 8.21 0.32 -1.70
C LYS A 103 7.89 1.05 -3.00
N HIS A 104 8.88 1.10 -3.88
CA HIS A 104 8.71 1.62 -5.23
C HIS A 104 8.28 0.48 -6.16
N VAL A 105 7.31 0.77 -7.02
CA VAL A 105 6.79 -0.17 -8.03
C VAL A 105 6.64 0.57 -9.36
N TYR A 106 6.59 -0.18 -10.45
CA TYR A 106 6.22 0.37 -11.76
C TYR A 106 4.77 -0.03 -12.07
N VAL A 107 3.98 0.93 -12.53
CA VAL A 107 2.64 0.73 -13.05
C VAL A 107 2.70 0.94 -14.55
N THR A 108 2.42 -0.09 -15.32
CA THR A 108 2.41 0.00 -16.79
C THR A 108 1.00 0.28 -17.28
N VAL A 109 0.84 1.38 -18.00
CA VAL A 109 -0.37 1.75 -18.72
C VAL A 109 -0.20 1.37 -20.19
N ASN A 110 -1.13 0.57 -20.70
CA ASN A 110 -1.11 0.07 -22.08
C ASN A 110 -1.90 0.97 -23.05
#